data_AF-A0A7S7RA97-F1
#
_entry.id   AF-A0A7S7RA97-F1
#
_cell.length_a   1.000
_cell.length_b   1.000
_cell.length_c   1.000
_cell.angle_alpha   90.00
_cell.angle_beta   90.00
_cell.angle_gamma   90.00
#
_symmetry.space_group_name_H-M   'P 1'
#
loop_
_entity.id
_entity.type
_entity.pdbx_description
1 polymer ?
#
loop_
_entity_poly.entity_id
_entity_poly.type
_entity_poly.pdbx_seq_one_letter_code
_entity_poly.pdbx_strand_id
1 'polypeptide(L)' 'MIVLIMGLVSFLFGPRFVIISVITIIFGLLTIRTFDKKTEDNPWTFYIGLALASSGLYLFIKGYIHEVII' A
#
# COMPACT_ATOMS: atom_id res chain seq x y z
N MET A 1 1.08 -11.69 2.24
CA MET A 1 -0.15 -11.36 1.46
C MET A 1 -0.95 -10.17 1.99
N ILE A 2 -1.09 -9.97 3.31
CA ILE A 2 -1.92 -8.87 3.87
C ILE A 2 -1.53 -7.47 3.37
N VAL A 3 -0.22 -7.20 3.26
CA VAL A 3 0.33 -5.91 2.79
C VAL A 3 -0.02 -5.62 1.33
N LEU A 4 -0.18 -6.66 0.50
CA LEU A 4 -0.60 -6.51 -0.90
C LEU A 4 -2.05 -6.02 -0.97
N ILE A 5 -2.94 -6.62 -0.19
CA ILE A 5 -4.36 -6.26 -0.15
C ILE A 5 -4.53 -4.84 0.40
N MET A 6 -3.84 -4.52 1.51
CA MET A 6 -3.84 -3.17 2.06
C MET A 6 -3.24 -2.15 1.08
N GLY A 7 -2.19 -2.53 0.35
CA GLY A 7 -1.60 -1.72 -0.71
C GLY A 7 -2.57 -1.44 -1.87
N LEU A 8 -3.34 -2.44 -2.30
CA LEU A 8 -4.39 -2.27 -3.32
C LEU A 8 -5.50 -1.34 -2.83
N VAL A 9 -5.99 -1.53 -1.61
CA VAL A 9 -7.02 -0.66 -0.99
C VAL A 9 -6.50 0.77 -0.88
N SER A 10 -5.24 0.94 -0.47
CA SER A 10 -4.56 2.23 -0.43
C SER A 10 -4.39 2.84 -1.82
N PHE A 11 -4.12 2.06 -2.86
CA PHE A 11 -4.00 2.59 -4.22
C PHE A 11 -5.35 3.11 -4.75
N LEU A 12 -6.41 2.33 -4.56
CA LEU A 12 -7.75 2.67 -5.05
C LEU A 12 -8.40 3.83 -4.28
N PHE A 13 -8.28 3.82 -2.95
CA PHE A 13 -8.97 4.77 -2.07
C PHE A 13 -8.06 5.83 -1.47
N GLY A 14 -6.74 5.63 -1.49
CA GLY A 14 -5.75 6.57 -0.95
C GLY A 14 -5.75 7.95 -1.60
N PRO A 15 -6.01 8.09 -2.92
CA PRO A 15 -6.19 9.40 -3.53
C PRO A 15 -7.37 10.21 -2.95
N ARG A 16 -8.35 9.55 -2.31
CA ARG A 16 -9.47 10.18 -1.63
C ARG A 16 -9.25 10.26 -0.11
N PHE A 17 -8.66 9.22 0.46
CA PHE A 17 -8.40 9.07 1.90
C PHE A 17 -6.91 8.81 2.14
N VAL A 18 -6.10 9.88 2.06
CA VAL A 18 -4.62 9.76 2.14
C VAL A 18 -4.14 9.05 3.41
N ILE A 19 -4.92 9.15 4.49
CA ILE A 19 -4.68 8.48 5.77
C ILE A 19 -4.50 6.97 5.59
N ILE A 20 -5.26 6.34 4.69
CA ILE A 20 -5.17 4.90 4.41
C ILE A 20 -3.81 4.55 3.82
N SER A 21 -3.30 5.38 2.89
CA SER A 21 -1.97 5.18 2.29
C SER A 21 -0.84 5.38 3.29
N VAL A 22 -0.92 6.42 4.11
CA VAL A 22 0.09 6.70 5.14
C VAL A 22 0.17 5.55 6.15
N ILE A 23 -0.98 5.10 6.66
CA ILE A 23 -1.04 3.98 7.63
C ILE A 23 -0.51 2.69 6.99
N THR A 24 -0.87 2.42 5.73
CA THR A 24 -0.41 1.21 5.03
C THR A 24 1.10 1.21 4.82
N ILE A 25 1.70 2.36 4.48
CA ILE A 25 3.15 2.49 4.33
C ILE A 25 3.86 2.33 5.68
N ILE A 26 3.35 2.96 6.75
CA ILE A 26 3.92 2.82 8.11
C ILE A 26 3.84 1.36 8.56
N PHE A 27 2.68 0.72 8.40
CA PHE A 27 2.48 -0.68 8.74
C PHE A 27 3.40 -1.60 7.93
N GLY A 28 3.54 -1.35 6.63
CA GLY A 28 4.52 -2.02 5.77
C GLY A 28 5.94 -1.85 6.29
N LEU A 29 6.37 -0.62 6.62
CA LEU A 29 7.72 -0.36 7.14
C LEU A 29 7.98 -0.98 8.51
N LEU A 30 6.98 -1.07 9.39
CA LEU A 30 7.12 -1.79 10.66
C LEU A 30 7.23 -3.29 10.42
N THR A 31 6.43 -3.80 9.49
CA THR A 31 6.41 -5.23 9.16
C THR A 31 7.67 -5.64 8.41
N ILE A 32 8.35 -4.77 7.66
CA ILE A 32 9.54 -5.13 6.87
C ILE A 32 10.69 -5.67 7.72
N ARG A 33 10.79 -5.25 8.99
CA ARG A 33 11.80 -5.74 9.94
C ARG A 33 11.45 -7.11 10.51
N THR A 34 10.15 -7.39 10.61
CA THR A 34 9.60 -8.67 11.10
C THR A 34 9.36 -9.66 9.97
N PHE A 35 9.39 -9.19 8.71
CA PHE A 35 9.17 -9.96 7.50
C PHE A 35 10.35 -10.91 7.29
N ASP A 36 10.18 -12.15 7.73
CA ASP A 36 11.18 -13.19 7.54
C ASP A 36 11.11 -13.70 6.10
N LYS A 37 12.05 -13.21 5.28
CA LYS A 37 12.24 -13.60 3.88
C LYS A 37 12.36 -15.12 3.67
N LYS A 38 12.66 -15.90 4.71
CA LYS A 38 12.76 -17.37 4.63
C LYS A 38 11.46 -18.10 4.96
N THR A 39 10.57 -17.47 5.73
CA THR A 39 9.33 -18.10 6.21
C THR A 39 8.13 -17.69 5.36
N GLU A 40 8.19 -16.55 4.67
CA GLU A 40 7.12 -16.05 3.83
C GLU A 40 7.34 -16.44 2.35
N ASP A 41 6.48 -17.33 1.84
CA ASP A 41 6.59 -17.99 0.52
C ASP A 41 6.85 -17.06 -0.66
N ASN A 42 6.37 -15.80 -0.61
CA ASN A 42 6.56 -14.85 -1.70
C ASN A 42 6.85 -13.41 -1.21
N PRO A 43 8.14 -13.02 -1.09
CA PRO A 43 8.54 -11.68 -0.67
C PRO A 43 8.11 -10.60 -1.67
N TRP A 44 7.87 -10.94 -2.93
CA TRP A 44 7.43 -9.97 -3.94
C TRP A 44 6.05 -9.37 -3.62
N THR A 45 5.15 -10.16 -3.03
CA THR A 45 3.80 -9.67 -2.68
C THR A 45 3.86 -8.51 -1.69
N PHE A 46 4.84 -8.51 -0.79
CA PHE A 46 5.06 -7.46 0.18
C PHE A 46 5.58 -6.18 -0.49
N TYR A 47 6.62 -6.29 -1.32
CA TYR A 47 7.19 -5.15 -2.03
C TYR A 47 6.18 -4.50 -2.99
N ILE A 48 5.38 -5.31 -3.70
CA ILE A 48 4.33 -4.82 -4.60
C ILE A 48 3.25 -4.07 -3.82
N GLY A 49 2.82 -4.58 -2.66
CA GLY A 49 1.87 -3.88 -1.78
C GLY A 49 2.36 -2.51 -1.33
N LEU A 50 3.63 -2.42 -0.94
CA LEU A 50 4.28 -1.16 -0.57
C LEU A 50 4.39 -0.18 -1.74
N ALA A 51 4.71 -0.68 -2.94
CA ALA A 51 4.76 0.13 -4.16
C ALA A 51 3.38 0.67 -4.55
N LEU A 52 2.32 -0.13 -4.41
CA LEU A 52 0.93 0.28 -4.62
C LEU A 52 0.50 1.37 -3.64
N ALA A 53 0.80 1.19 -2.35
CA ALA A 53 0.48 2.20 -1.33
C ALA A 53 1.21 3.53 -1.59
N SER A 54 2.49 3.45 -1.99
CA SER A 54 3.29 4.62 -2.37
C SER A 54 2.72 5.31 -3.61
N SER A 55 2.23 4.54 -4.58
CA SER A 55 1.58 5.07 -5.79
C SER A 55 0.26 5.77 -5.47
N GLY A 56 -0.56 5.22 -4.56
CA GLY A 56 -1.78 5.88 -4.08
C GLY A 56 -1.50 7.22 -3.39
N LEU A 57 -0.42 7.29 -2.61
CA LEU A 57 0.02 8.54 -1.98
C LEU A 57 0.57 9.54 -3.01
N TYR A 58 1.31 9.07 -4.01
CA TYR A 58 1.79 9.92 -5.11
C TYR A 58 0.64 10.54 -5.92
N LEU A 59 -0.39 9.75 -6.22
CA LEU A 59 -1.60 10.20 -6.92
C LEU A 59 -2.35 11.27 -6.12
N PHE A 60 -2.45 11.11 -4.79
CA PHE A 60 -3.00 12.14 -3.89
C PHE A 60 -2.22 13.46 -4.01
N ILE A 61 -0.88 13.42 -3.95
CA ILE A 61 -0.03 14.62 -4.04
C ILE A 61 -0.23 15.33 -5.39
N LYS A 62 -0.41 14.57 -6.48
CA LYS A 62 -0.67 15.12 -7.82
C LYS A 62 -2.11 15.63 -8.01
N GLY A 63 -3.00 15.43 -7.04
CA GLY A 63 -4.42 15.79 -7.16
C GLY A 63 -5.21 14.88 -8.10
N TYR A 64 -4.65 13.73 -8.51
CA TYR A 64 -5.36 12.75 -9.32
C TYR A 64 -6.23 11.88 -8.42
N ILE A 65 -7.50 12.26 -8.29
CA ILE A 65 -8.49 11.49 -7.54
C ILE A 65 -8.92 10.31 -8.41
N HIS A 66 -8.86 9.10 -7.84
CA HIS A 66 -9.61 7.98 -8.39
C HIS A 66 -11.08 8.19 -8.04
N GLU A 67 -11.87 8.72 -8.97
CA GLU A 67 -13.32 8.63 -8.87
C GLU A 67 -13.73 7.19 -9.16
N VAL A 68 -13.67 6.36 -8.12
CA VAL A 68 -14.32 5.05 -8.14
C VAL A 68 -15.82 5.30 -8.08
N ILE A 69 -16.45 5.47 -9.24
CA ILE A 69 -17.90 5.44 -9.39
C ILE A 69 -18.30 3.97 -9.19
N ILE A 70 -19.02 3.71 -8.09
CA ILE A 70 -19.58 2.40 -7.75
C ILE A 70 -20.97 2.27 -8.37
#